data_AF-A0A940UK54-F1
#
_entry.id   AF-A0A940UK54-F1
#
_cell.length_a   1.000
_cell.length_b   1.000
_cell.length_c   1.000
_cell.angle_alpha   90.00
_cell.angle_beta   90.00
_cell.angle_gamma   90.00
#
_symmetry.space_group_name_H-M   'P 1'
#
loop_
_entity.id
_entity.type
_entity.pdbx_description
1 polymer ?
#
loop_
_entity_poly.entity_id
_entity_poly.type
_entity_poly.pdbx_seq_one_letter_code
_entity_poly.pdbx_strand_id
1 'polypeptide(L)'
;MMVGNEGKTRIPIYDTFTKAGFDPDKDMLQVPVMPPQSYQHSNFWTGVPMPHLRSLAGGGFLVDWDLRTSLEGLYAAGGTPLFGSGCHGESHTTGRYAGRKAAAYARTAAAADVDRAQVDAEKAHAYKPIRQDKHGVGWKELNCAIARVMQDYCGAYKNELTLNAGIRLLNELRENEAATARASNPHELGRLLECFSLMTVGEMVMRAS
;
A
#
# COMPACT_ATOMS: atom_id res chain seq x y z
N MET A 1 21.78 -27.70 -8.72
CA MET A 1 20.57 -26.88 -8.50
C MET A 1 20.09 -26.36 -9.87
N MET A 2 18.80 -26.36 -10.19
CA MET A 2 18.26 -26.00 -11.54
C MET A 2 18.28 -24.48 -11.87
N VAL A 3 19.19 -23.70 -11.28
CA VAL A 3 19.25 -22.23 -11.38
C VAL A 3 19.47 -21.73 -12.81
N GLY A 4 20.08 -22.53 -13.70
CA GLY A 4 20.28 -22.16 -15.11
C GLY A 4 19.07 -22.45 -16.02
N ASN A 5 18.08 -23.23 -15.54
CA ASN A 5 17.00 -23.77 -16.38
C ASN A 5 15.63 -23.14 -16.08
N GLU A 6 15.53 -22.28 -15.07
CA GLU A 6 14.33 -21.50 -14.81
C GLU A 6 14.42 -20.14 -15.53
N GLY A 7 13.33 -19.75 -16.20
CA GLY A 7 13.37 -18.66 -17.19
C GLY A 7 13.80 -17.29 -16.64
N LYS A 8 13.73 -17.10 -15.32
CA LYS A 8 14.10 -15.85 -14.65
C LYS A 8 15.49 -15.89 -14.03
N THR A 9 16.16 -17.03 -13.95
CA THR A 9 17.41 -17.17 -13.19
C THR A 9 18.64 -17.34 -14.06
N ARG A 10 18.51 -17.78 -15.31
CA ARG A 10 19.66 -17.94 -16.22
C ARG A 10 20.50 -16.67 -16.41
N ILE A 11 19.87 -15.57 -16.80
CA ILE A 11 20.61 -14.32 -17.09
C ILE A 11 20.96 -13.53 -15.82
N PRO A 12 20.00 -13.17 -14.95
CA PRO A 12 20.30 -12.26 -13.83
C PRO A 12 20.98 -12.95 -12.65
N ILE A 13 20.83 -14.27 -12.49
CA ILE A 13 21.49 -15.01 -11.40
C ILE A 13 22.69 -15.77 -11.94
N TYR A 14 22.50 -16.77 -12.80
CA TYR A 14 23.60 -17.65 -13.22
C TYR A 14 24.67 -16.88 -14.00
N ASP A 15 24.34 -16.25 -15.13
CA ASP A 15 25.33 -15.57 -15.97
C ASP A 15 25.95 -14.35 -15.28
N THR A 16 25.12 -13.53 -14.62
CA THR A 16 25.58 -12.28 -14.01
C THR A 16 26.46 -12.55 -12.79
N PHE A 17 26.08 -13.48 -11.91
CA PHE A 17 26.86 -13.75 -10.70
C PHE A 17 28.12 -14.55 -11.04
N THR A 18 28.04 -15.49 -11.99
CA THR A 18 29.23 -16.22 -12.46
C THR A 18 30.27 -15.26 -13.04
N LYS A 19 29.85 -14.26 -13.83
CA LYS A 19 30.75 -13.20 -14.31
C LYS A 19 31.33 -12.33 -13.19
N ALA A 20 30.61 -12.19 -12.07
CA ALA A 20 31.09 -11.51 -10.87
C ALA A 20 31.95 -12.39 -9.95
N GLY A 21 32.22 -13.65 -10.34
CA GLY A 21 33.09 -14.57 -9.61
C GLY A 21 32.38 -15.60 -8.73
N PHE A 22 31.05 -15.67 -8.75
CA PHE A 22 30.28 -16.70 -8.04
C PHE A 22 30.41 -18.06 -8.74
N ASP A 23 30.86 -19.08 -8.02
CA ASP A 23 30.96 -20.46 -8.50
C ASP A 23 29.78 -21.29 -7.96
N PRO A 24 28.74 -21.60 -8.74
CA PRO A 24 27.56 -22.31 -8.25
C PRO A 24 27.83 -23.75 -7.77
N ASP A 25 29.00 -24.32 -8.06
CA ASP A 25 29.41 -25.63 -7.55
C ASP A 25 30.11 -25.54 -6.18
N LYS A 26 30.53 -24.34 -5.74
CA LYS A 26 31.25 -24.10 -4.47
C LYS A 26 30.54 -23.12 -3.55
N ASP A 27 29.97 -22.07 -4.11
CA ASP A 27 29.35 -20.95 -3.43
C ASP A 27 27.85 -21.20 -3.25
N MET A 28 27.35 -20.85 -2.07
CA MET A 28 25.92 -20.94 -1.76
C MET A 28 25.33 -19.54 -1.57
N LEU A 29 24.18 -19.29 -2.19
CA LEU A 29 23.40 -18.08 -1.88
C LEU A 29 22.71 -18.28 -0.53
N GLN A 30 22.91 -17.33 0.38
CA GLN A 30 22.20 -17.32 1.65
C GLN A 30 20.71 -17.16 1.40
N VAL A 31 19.95 -18.21 1.71
CA VAL A 31 18.50 -18.12 1.83
C VAL A 31 18.21 -17.49 3.21
N PRO A 32 17.36 -16.46 3.29
CA PRO A 32 16.98 -15.93 4.60
C PRO A 32 16.33 -17.06 5.41
N VAL A 33 16.76 -17.22 6.67
CA VAL A 33 16.16 -18.18 7.60
C VAL A 33 14.83 -17.61 8.08
N MET A 34 13.73 -18.30 7.78
CA MET A 34 12.37 -17.86 8.07
C MET A 34 11.61 -18.94 8.87
N PRO A 35 10.53 -18.59 9.58
CA PRO A 35 9.62 -19.59 10.14
C PRO A 35 9.09 -20.53 9.04
N PRO A 36 8.85 -21.83 9.32
CA PRO A 36 8.41 -22.82 8.32
C PRO A 36 7.23 -22.38 7.46
N GLN A 37 6.30 -21.61 8.04
CA GLN A 37 5.11 -21.08 7.37
C GLN A 37 5.46 -20.11 6.22
N SER A 38 6.60 -19.42 6.32
CA SER A 38 7.05 -18.46 5.31
C SER A 38 7.56 -19.14 4.03
N TYR A 39 7.95 -20.41 4.10
CA TYR A 39 8.39 -21.19 2.94
C TYR A 39 7.24 -21.84 2.16
N GLN A 40 5.99 -21.71 2.63
CA GLN A 40 4.84 -22.34 1.98
C GLN A 40 4.45 -21.68 0.65
N HIS A 41 4.83 -20.40 0.46
CA HIS A 41 4.54 -19.70 -0.79
C HIS A 41 5.70 -19.87 -1.78
N SER A 42 5.38 -20.12 -3.05
CA SER A 42 6.36 -20.34 -4.12
C SER A 42 7.29 -19.16 -4.39
N ASN A 43 7.01 -18.00 -3.82
CA ASN A 43 7.82 -16.78 -3.88
C ASN A 43 8.48 -16.43 -2.53
N PHE A 44 8.67 -17.36 -1.59
CA PHE A 44 9.10 -17.09 -0.21
C PHE A 44 10.27 -16.08 -0.05
N TRP A 45 11.17 -15.97 -1.04
CA TRP A 45 12.24 -14.98 -1.08
C TRP A 45 11.78 -13.51 -1.19
N THR A 46 10.51 -13.24 -1.51
CA THR A 46 9.96 -11.87 -1.60
C THR A 46 9.74 -11.22 -0.23
N GLY A 47 10.05 -11.92 0.86
CA GLY A 47 10.04 -11.41 2.22
C GLY A 47 9.05 -12.13 3.13
N VAL A 48 9.34 -12.09 4.43
CA VAL A 48 8.45 -12.58 5.47
C VAL A 48 7.33 -11.56 5.68
N PRO A 49 6.06 -11.96 5.87
CA PRO A 49 5.07 -11.05 6.45
C PRO A 49 5.55 -10.60 7.82
N MET A 50 6.09 -9.37 7.90
CA MET A 50 6.61 -8.82 9.15
C MET A 50 5.44 -8.63 10.12
N PRO A 51 5.53 -9.09 11.38
CA PRO A 51 4.42 -9.03 12.35
C PRO A 51 3.89 -7.62 12.66
N HIS A 52 4.56 -6.56 12.19
CA HIS A 52 4.13 -5.17 12.40
C HIS A 52 3.82 -4.46 11.08
N LEU A 53 3.81 -5.20 9.96
CA LEU A 53 3.56 -4.66 8.63
C LEU A 53 2.36 -5.38 8.01
N ARG A 54 1.29 -4.63 7.76
CA ARG A 54 0.17 -5.12 6.97
C ARG A 54 0.46 -4.80 5.49
N SER A 55 0.58 -5.84 4.67
CA SER A 55 0.51 -5.68 3.22
C SER A 55 -0.94 -5.73 2.76
N LEU A 56 -1.34 -4.80 1.89
CA LEU A 56 -2.62 -4.84 1.21
C LEU A 56 -2.50 -5.81 0.03
N ALA A 57 -3.39 -6.79 -0.01
CA ALA A 57 -3.50 -7.74 -1.11
C ALA A 57 -4.95 -7.76 -1.62
N GLY A 58 -5.13 -7.38 -2.88
CA GLY A 58 -6.44 -7.24 -3.50
C GLY A 58 -7.17 -5.93 -3.15
N GLY A 59 -8.29 -5.70 -3.83
CA GLY A 59 -9.03 -4.43 -3.79
C GLY A 59 -8.57 -3.45 -4.88
N GLY A 60 -9.28 -2.33 -5.01
CA GLY A 60 -9.02 -1.33 -6.03
C GLY A 60 -10.18 -0.37 -6.23
N PHE A 61 -10.01 0.55 -7.17
CA PHE A 61 -11.06 1.43 -7.64
C PHE A 61 -11.93 0.69 -8.65
N LEU A 62 -13.25 0.80 -8.48
CA LEU A 62 -14.18 0.37 -9.52
C LEU A 62 -14.06 1.31 -10.72
N VAL A 63 -13.80 0.74 -11.89
CA VAL A 63 -13.63 1.49 -13.13
C VAL A 63 -14.42 0.87 -14.29
N ASP A 64 -14.71 1.68 -15.30
CA ASP A 64 -15.28 1.23 -16.56
C ASP A 64 -14.21 0.70 -17.54
N TRP A 65 -14.62 0.38 -18.77
CA TRP A 65 -13.74 -0.09 -19.86
C TRP A 65 -12.68 0.95 -20.31
N ASP A 66 -12.85 2.21 -19.92
CA ASP A 66 -11.91 3.30 -20.18
C ASP A 66 -10.99 3.58 -18.98
N LEU A 67 -11.08 2.75 -17.93
CA LEU A 67 -10.42 2.92 -16.65
C LEU A 67 -10.83 4.23 -15.93
N ARG A 68 -12.03 4.75 -16.24
CA ARG A 68 -12.63 5.89 -15.56
C ARG A 68 -13.33 5.40 -14.30
N THR A 69 -13.15 6.12 -13.20
CA THR A 69 -13.87 5.86 -11.96
C THR A 69 -15.34 6.32 -12.07
N SER A 70 -16.11 6.14 -11.00
CA SER A 70 -17.46 6.73 -10.89
C SER A 70 -17.45 8.26 -10.84
N LEU A 71 -16.29 8.88 -10.56
CA LEU A 71 -16.12 10.33 -10.62
C LEU A 71 -15.71 10.76 -12.02
N GLU A 72 -16.45 11.73 -12.57
CA GLU A 72 -16.21 12.23 -13.92
C GLU A 72 -14.82 12.89 -14.02
N GLY A 73 -14.09 12.56 -15.09
CA GLY A 73 -12.72 13.06 -15.31
C GLY A 73 -11.64 12.43 -14.43
N LEU A 74 -11.99 11.56 -13.47
CA LEU A 74 -11.02 10.84 -12.65
C LEU A 74 -10.82 9.41 -13.15
N TYR A 75 -9.56 9.06 -13.38
CA TYR A 75 -9.13 7.76 -13.90
C TYR A 75 -8.20 7.07 -12.91
N ALA A 76 -8.26 5.74 -12.84
CA ALA A 76 -7.36 4.93 -12.02
C ALA A 76 -6.52 4.00 -12.89
N ALA A 77 -5.26 3.78 -12.50
CA ALA A 77 -4.31 2.93 -13.21
C ALA A 77 -3.31 2.30 -12.23
N GLY A 78 -2.60 1.27 -12.68
CA GLY A 78 -1.71 0.47 -11.84
C GLY A 78 -2.29 -0.90 -11.55
N GLY A 79 -1.44 -1.84 -11.13
CA GLY A 79 -1.89 -3.17 -10.69
C GLY A 79 -2.78 -3.09 -9.45
N THR A 80 -2.23 -2.66 -8.31
CA THR A 80 -2.98 -2.60 -7.04
C THR A 80 -4.24 -1.72 -7.09
N PRO A 81 -4.25 -0.53 -7.74
CA PRO A 81 -5.47 0.27 -7.86
C PRO A 81 -6.57 -0.35 -8.72
N LEU A 82 -6.30 -1.40 -9.51
CA LEU A 82 -7.25 -2.02 -10.44
C LEU A 82 -7.47 -3.52 -10.16
N PHE A 83 -7.44 -3.93 -8.88
CA PHE A 83 -7.62 -5.34 -8.48
C PHE A 83 -6.57 -6.30 -9.06
N GLY A 84 -5.45 -5.77 -9.55
CA GLY A 84 -4.33 -6.52 -10.09
C GLY A 84 -3.34 -6.97 -9.03
N SER A 85 -2.33 -7.73 -9.46
CA SER A 85 -1.30 -8.29 -8.60
C SER A 85 -0.16 -7.31 -8.27
N GLY A 86 -0.15 -6.14 -8.93
CA GLY A 86 0.87 -5.11 -8.69
C GLY A 86 2.14 -5.32 -9.53
N CYS A 87 2.08 -6.11 -10.60
CA CYS A 87 3.25 -6.36 -11.42
C CYS A 87 3.58 -5.16 -12.34
N HIS A 88 4.85 -5.04 -12.74
CA HIS A 88 5.28 -3.94 -13.61
C HIS A 88 4.49 -3.88 -14.93
N GLY A 89 4.16 -5.02 -15.54
CA GLY A 89 3.42 -5.06 -16.81
C GLY A 89 2.03 -4.44 -16.72
N GLU A 90 1.29 -4.74 -15.63
CA GLU A 90 -0.03 -4.17 -15.35
C GLU A 90 0.06 -2.64 -15.27
N SER A 91 1.02 -2.11 -14.50
CA SER A 91 1.16 -0.67 -14.30
C SER A 91 1.51 0.11 -15.56
N HIS A 92 2.38 -0.43 -16.43
CA HIS A 92 2.75 0.24 -17.68
C HIS A 92 1.58 0.28 -18.67
N THR A 93 0.90 -0.85 -18.83
CA THR A 93 -0.18 -0.99 -19.82
C THR A 93 -1.42 -0.19 -19.42
N THR A 94 -1.85 -0.30 -18.18
CA THR A 94 -3.00 0.45 -17.65
C THR A 94 -2.72 1.94 -17.55
N GLY A 95 -1.51 2.34 -17.10
CA GLY A 95 -1.10 3.75 -17.04
C GLY A 95 -1.12 4.41 -18.41
N ARG A 96 -0.57 3.75 -19.43
CA ARG A 96 -0.61 4.24 -20.82
C ARG A 96 -2.05 4.32 -21.35
N TYR A 97 -2.89 3.34 -21.03
CA TYR A 97 -4.27 3.29 -21.50
C TYR A 97 -5.13 4.40 -20.86
N ALA A 98 -5.16 4.47 -19.52
CA ALA A 98 -5.90 5.47 -18.77
C ALA A 98 -5.43 6.89 -19.11
N GLY A 99 -4.10 7.11 -19.22
CA GLY A 99 -3.56 8.42 -19.58
C GLY A 99 -4.05 8.94 -20.93
N ARG A 100 -4.15 8.06 -21.95
CA ARG A 100 -4.69 8.44 -23.27
C ARG A 100 -6.19 8.77 -23.20
N LYS A 101 -6.96 8.04 -22.38
CA LYS A 101 -8.40 8.28 -22.19
C LYS A 101 -8.63 9.60 -21.44
N ALA A 102 -7.91 9.82 -20.35
CA ALA A 102 -7.91 11.08 -19.61
C ALA A 102 -7.53 12.28 -20.50
N ALA A 103 -6.49 12.15 -21.32
CA ALA A 103 -6.09 13.20 -22.25
C ALA A 103 -7.13 13.48 -23.35
N ALA A 104 -7.89 12.45 -23.77
CA ALA A 104 -8.99 12.63 -24.72
C ALA A 104 -10.16 13.38 -24.09
N TYR A 105 -10.56 12.99 -22.87
CA TYR A 105 -11.59 13.67 -22.09
C TYR A 105 -11.22 15.14 -21.80
N ALA A 106 -9.98 15.39 -21.38
CA ALA A 106 -9.52 16.74 -21.02
C ALA A 106 -9.55 17.75 -22.18
N ARG A 107 -9.54 17.30 -23.45
CA ARG A 107 -9.66 18.21 -24.62
C ARG A 107 -11.07 18.77 -24.81
N THR A 108 -12.08 18.07 -24.32
CA THR A 108 -13.49 18.43 -24.49
C THR A 108 -14.14 18.87 -23.19
N ALA A 109 -13.54 18.52 -22.05
CA ALA A 109 -14.02 18.91 -20.74
C ALA A 109 -13.83 20.41 -20.49
N ALA A 110 -14.83 21.05 -19.88
CA ALA A 110 -14.67 22.39 -19.33
C ALA A 110 -13.68 22.36 -18.16
N ALA A 111 -12.98 23.48 -17.95
CA ALA A 111 -12.21 23.66 -16.73
C ALA A 111 -13.16 23.62 -15.53
N ALA A 112 -12.83 22.81 -14.52
CA ALA A 112 -13.60 22.78 -13.28
C ALA A 112 -13.27 24.01 -12.43
N ASP A 113 -14.31 24.60 -11.84
CA ASP A 113 -14.13 25.63 -10.83
C ASP A 113 -13.54 25.02 -9.55
N VAL A 114 -12.46 25.61 -9.06
CA VAL A 114 -11.80 25.14 -7.84
C VAL A 114 -12.48 25.75 -6.63
N ASP A 115 -13.10 24.92 -5.80
CA ASP A 115 -13.61 25.36 -4.51
C ASP A 115 -12.44 25.68 -3.56
N ARG A 116 -12.25 26.98 -3.31
CA ARG A 116 -11.20 27.46 -2.40
C ARG A 116 -11.41 27.00 -0.96
N ALA A 117 -12.66 26.91 -0.50
CA ALA A 117 -12.95 26.45 0.85
C ALA A 117 -12.54 24.99 1.04
N GLN A 118 -12.80 24.13 0.04
CA GLN A 118 -12.32 22.74 0.03
C GLN A 118 -10.79 22.66 0.08
N VAL A 119 -10.10 23.44 -0.76
CA VAL A 119 -8.63 23.47 -0.80
C VAL A 119 -8.04 23.90 0.54
N ASP A 120 -8.60 24.95 1.15
CA ASP A 120 -8.10 25.48 2.42
C ASP A 120 -8.40 24.54 3.59
N ALA A 121 -9.55 23.85 3.57
CA ALA A 121 -9.87 22.79 4.52
C ALA A 121 -8.89 21.61 4.43
N GLU A 122 -8.59 21.13 3.22
CA GLU A 122 -7.63 20.02 3.05
C GLU A 122 -6.21 20.43 3.44
N LYS A 123 -5.78 21.66 3.13
CA LYS A 123 -4.50 22.20 3.63
C LYS A 123 -4.48 22.26 5.15
N ALA A 124 -5.55 22.75 5.78
CA ALA A 124 -5.62 22.82 7.23
C ALA A 124 -5.56 21.43 7.87
N HIS A 125 -6.24 20.45 7.29
CA HIS A 125 -6.18 19.04 7.68
C HIS A 125 -4.76 18.48 7.51
N ALA A 126 -4.19 18.58 6.32
CA ALA A 126 -2.87 18.04 5.99
C ALA A 126 -1.74 18.67 6.83
N TYR A 127 -1.80 19.98 7.12
CA TYR A 127 -0.80 20.66 7.95
C TYR A 127 -1.12 20.69 9.44
N LYS A 128 -2.23 20.10 9.89
CA LYS A 128 -2.55 20.00 11.32
C LYS A 128 -1.41 19.35 12.14
N PRO A 129 -0.76 18.26 11.69
CA PRO A 129 0.23 17.57 12.52
C PRO A 129 1.52 18.33 12.84
N ILE A 130 1.91 19.30 11.98
CA ILE A 130 3.11 20.11 12.24
C ILE A 130 2.88 21.20 13.29
N ARG A 131 1.62 21.40 13.71
CA ARG A 131 1.21 22.37 14.74
C ARG A 131 0.87 21.71 16.08
N GLN A 132 0.94 20.37 16.16
CA GLN A 132 0.65 19.63 17.39
C GLN A 132 1.78 19.73 18.41
N ASP A 133 1.45 19.44 19.67
CA ASP A 133 2.40 19.46 20.77
C ASP A 133 3.58 18.49 20.53
N LYS A 134 4.77 18.86 20.99
CA LYS A 134 6.00 18.08 20.80
C LYS A 134 5.93 16.66 21.37
N HIS A 135 5.05 16.43 22.35
CA HIS A 135 4.78 15.15 23.00
C HIS A 135 3.66 14.35 22.32
N GLY A 136 3.09 14.85 21.21
CA GLY A 136 2.12 14.12 20.41
C GLY A 136 2.67 12.82 19.80
N VAL A 137 1.76 11.89 19.48
CA VAL A 137 2.10 10.55 18.99
C VAL A 137 2.79 10.63 17.61
N GLY A 138 3.85 9.85 17.43
CA GLY A 138 4.56 9.75 16.16
C GLY A 138 3.90 8.79 15.17
N TRP A 139 4.28 8.90 13.89
CA TRP A 139 3.77 8.02 12.83
C TRP A 139 4.15 6.54 13.05
N LYS A 140 5.25 6.25 13.74
CA LYS A 140 5.72 4.85 13.94
C LYS A 140 4.80 4.12 14.89
N GLU A 141 4.48 4.74 16.01
CA GLU A 141 3.57 4.22 17.03
C GLU A 141 2.18 4.07 16.44
N LEU A 142 1.70 5.09 15.72
CA LEU A 142 0.39 5.06 15.08
C LEU A 142 0.30 3.94 14.02
N ASN A 143 1.31 3.80 13.15
CA ASN A 143 1.34 2.73 12.14
C ASN A 143 1.38 1.34 12.79
N CYS A 144 2.16 1.17 13.86
CA CYS A 144 2.21 -0.08 14.62
C CYS A 144 0.84 -0.44 15.21
N ALA A 145 0.15 0.54 15.81
CA ALA A 145 -1.19 0.35 16.35
C ALA A 145 -2.20 -0.04 15.26
N ILE A 146 -2.20 0.65 14.12
CA ILE A 146 -3.05 0.32 12.97
C ILE A 146 -2.79 -1.11 12.49
N ALA A 147 -1.51 -1.46 12.27
CA ALA A 147 -1.13 -2.79 11.82
C ALA A 147 -1.59 -3.87 12.81
N ARG A 148 -1.47 -3.61 14.12
CA ARG A 148 -1.91 -4.54 15.16
C ARG A 148 -3.41 -4.75 15.15
N VAL A 149 -4.20 -3.68 15.07
CA VAL A 149 -5.67 -3.76 14.97
C VAL A 149 -6.07 -4.57 13.73
N MET A 150 -5.46 -4.30 12.57
CA MET A 150 -5.76 -5.04 11.34
C MET A 150 -5.40 -6.52 11.43
N GLN A 151 -4.32 -6.90 12.10
CA GLN A 151 -3.91 -8.29 12.23
C GLN A 151 -4.80 -9.08 13.19
N ASP A 152 -5.09 -8.50 14.36
CA ASP A 152 -5.84 -9.19 15.41
C ASP A 152 -7.33 -9.29 15.08
N TYR A 153 -7.89 -8.27 14.42
CA TYR A 153 -9.34 -8.16 14.19
C TYR A 153 -9.76 -8.36 12.73
N CYS A 154 -8.83 -8.30 11.77
CA CYS A 154 -9.06 -8.56 10.34
C CYS A 154 -8.01 -9.51 9.75
N GLY A 155 -7.73 -10.59 10.50
CA GLY A 155 -6.78 -11.64 10.13
C GLY A 155 -7.32 -12.65 9.10
N ALA A 156 -6.71 -13.84 9.10
CA ALA A 156 -7.10 -14.93 8.19
C ALA A 156 -8.51 -15.47 8.47
N TYR A 157 -8.89 -15.55 9.75
CA TYR A 157 -10.22 -15.94 10.19
C TYR A 157 -10.98 -14.71 10.65
N LYS A 158 -12.18 -14.52 10.12
CA LYS A 158 -12.99 -13.32 10.36
C LYS A 158 -14.38 -13.72 10.80
N ASN A 159 -14.93 -12.97 11.74
CA ASN A 159 -16.33 -13.02 12.11
C ASN A 159 -16.83 -11.61 12.43
N GLU A 160 -18.15 -11.45 12.46
CA GLU A 160 -18.81 -10.17 12.69
C GLU A 160 -18.36 -9.50 14.00
N LEU A 161 -18.27 -10.27 15.09
CA LEU A 161 -17.87 -9.75 16.40
C LEU A 161 -16.45 -9.17 16.38
N THR A 162 -15.48 -9.89 15.81
CA THR A 162 -14.10 -9.43 15.72
C THR A 162 -13.95 -8.23 14.78
N LEU A 163 -14.65 -8.23 13.63
CA LEU A 163 -14.59 -7.12 12.69
C LEU A 163 -15.18 -5.84 13.27
N ASN A 164 -16.34 -5.92 13.94
CA ASN A 164 -16.96 -4.78 14.60
C ASN A 164 -16.08 -4.23 15.74
N ALA A 165 -15.41 -5.10 16.51
CA ALA A 165 -14.44 -4.67 17.52
C ALA A 165 -13.23 -3.95 16.88
N GLY A 166 -12.71 -4.46 15.76
CA GLY A 166 -11.63 -3.82 15.00
C GLY A 166 -12.01 -2.43 14.48
N ILE A 167 -13.20 -2.27 13.91
CA ILE A 167 -13.72 -0.97 13.45
C ILE A 167 -13.81 0.01 14.63
N ARG A 168 -14.33 -0.44 15.78
CA ARG A 168 -14.39 0.39 16.98
C ARG A 168 -13.00 0.87 17.41
N LEU A 169 -12.02 -0.02 17.45
CA LEU A 169 -10.64 0.31 17.83
C LEU A 169 -9.96 1.26 16.83
N LEU A 170 -10.20 1.11 15.52
CA LEU A 170 -9.70 2.08 14.54
C LEU A 170 -10.32 3.47 14.74
N ASN A 171 -11.60 3.55 15.10
CA ASN A 171 -12.26 4.82 15.41
C ASN A 171 -11.71 5.45 16.69
N GLU A 172 -11.55 4.68 17.76
CA GLU A 172 -10.91 5.13 19.01
C GLU A 172 -9.50 5.65 18.75
N LEU A 173 -8.70 4.94 17.95
CA LEU A 173 -7.35 5.36 17.55
C LEU A 173 -7.36 6.69 16.77
N ARG A 174 -8.39 6.89 15.93
CA ARG A 174 -8.57 8.10 15.14
C ARG A 174 -8.91 9.32 16.03
N GLU A 175 -9.76 9.12 17.03
CA GLU A 175 -10.26 10.16 17.92
C GLU A 175 -9.26 10.54 19.02
N ASN A 176 -8.38 9.62 19.42
CA ASN A 176 -7.44 9.82 20.53
C ASN A 176 -6.01 10.06 20.02
N GLU A 177 -5.27 9.00 19.70
CA GLU A 177 -3.84 9.07 19.38
C GLU A 177 -3.58 9.81 18.07
N ALA A 178 -4.36 9.54 17.03
CA ALA A 178 -4.20 10.21 15.74
C ALA A 178 -4.59 11.69 15.80
N ALA A 179 -5.56 12.05 16.65
CA ALA A 179 -6.03 13.43 16.77
C ALA A 179 -4.96 14.40 17.30
N THR A 180 -4.02 13.87 18.09
CA THR A 180 -2.88 14.59 18.68
C THR A 180 -1.54 14.24 18.03
N ALA A 181 -1.55 13.48 16.93
CA ALA A 181 -0.34 13.01 16.29
C ALA A 181 0.48 14.15 15.69
N ARG A 182 1.82 14.04 15.80
CA ARG A 182 2.76 15.09 15.42
C ARG A 182 3.71 14.63 14.32
N ALA A 183 4.06 15.58 13.46
CA ALA A 183 5.18 15.47 12.53
C ALA A 183 6.22 16.58 12.81
N SER A 184 7.50 16.21 12.91
CA SER A 184 8.59 17.18 13.13
C SER A 184 9.25 17.69 11.84
N ASN A 185 9.03 17.00 10.71
CA ASN A 185 9.64 17.30 9.43
C ASN A 185 8.74 16.81 8.27
N PRO A 186 9.00 17.22 7.01
CA PRO A 186 8.18 16.83 5.86
C PRO A 186 8.10 15.32 5.61
N HIS A 187 9.16 14.57 5.92
CA HIS A 187 9.14 13.11 5.77
C HIS A 187 8.20 12.46 6.77
N GLU A 188 8.26 12.85 8.05
CA GLU A 188 7.30 12.40 9.06
C GLU A 188 5.87 12.83 8.75
N LEU A 189 5.69 14.01 8.17
CA LEU A 189 4.36 14.47 7.75
C LEU A 189 3.77 13.53 6.70
N GLY A 190 4.54 13.19 5.66
CA GLY A 190 4.11 12.23 4.64
C GLY A 190 3.73 10.88 5.26
N ARG A 191 4.58 10.35 6.15
CA ARG A 191 4.31 9.09 6.86
C ARG A 191 3.05 9.13 7.72
N LEU A 192 2.75 10.27 8.34
CA LEU A 192 1.58 10.41 9.17
C LEU A 192 0.29 10.52 8.34
N LEU A 193 0.33 11.23 7.21
CA LEU A 193 -0.78 11.26 6.24
C LEU A 193 -1.06 9.87 5.64
N GLU A 194 0.00 9.08 5.40
CA GLU A 194 -0.14 7.66 5.05
C GLU A 194 -0.89 6.89 6.14
N CYS A 195 -0.57 7.09 7.43
CA CYS A 195 -1.27 6.45 8.54
C CYS A 195 -2.77 6.80 8.56
N PHE A 196 -3.12 8.06 8.33
CA PHE A 196 -4.53 8.48 8.23
C PHE A 196 -5.26 7.75 7.08
N SER A 197 -4.59 7.61 5.94
CA SER A 197 -5.11 6.86 4.80
C SER A 197 -5.25 5.36 5.13
N LEU A 198 -4.29 4.78 5.86
CA LEU A 198 -4.31 3.38 6.29
C LEU A 198 -5.46 3.09 7.26
N MET A 199 -5.82 4.01 8.16
CA MET A 199 -7.00 3.85 9.02
C MET A 199 -8.29 3.78 8.19
N THR A 200 -8.45 4.70 7.23
CA THR A 200 -9.62 4.70 6.33
C THR A 200 -9.67 3.42 5.48
N VAL A 201 -8.55 3.00 4.91
CA VAL A 201 -8.46 1.74 4.15
C VAL A 201 -8.73 0.53 5.03
N GLY A 202 -8.20 0.51 6.25
CA GLY A 202 -8.43 -0.56 7.21
C GLY A 202 -9.92 -0.74 7.55
N GLU A 203 -10.61 0.38 7.80
CA GLU A 203 -12.05 0.39 8.02
C GLU A 203 -12.83 -0.10 6.79
N MET A 204 -12.48 0.36 5.58
CA MET A 204 -13.10 -0.11 4.33
C MET A 204 -12.93 -1.62 4.16
N VAL A 205 -11.74 -2.16 4.42
CA VAL A 205 -11.46 -3.59 4.33
C VAL A 205 -12.30 -4.38 5.33
N MET A 206 -12.41 -3.92 6.58
CA MET A 206 -13.22 -4.59 7.61
C MET A 206 -14.70 -4.60 7.26
N ARG A 207 -15.23 -3.49 6.73
CA ARG A 207 -16.65 -3.38 6.32
C ARG A 207 -16.99 -4.22 5.10
N ALA A 208 -16.02 -4.49 4.23
CA ALA A 208 -16.18 -5.33 3.04
C ALA A 208 -15.86 -6.82 3.27
N SER A 209 -15.42 -7.19 4.48
CA SER A 209 -14.97 -8.54 4.83
C SER A 209 -16.09 -9.45 5.32
#